data_AF-A0A1A9BN51-F1
#
_entry.id   AF-A0A1A9BN51-F1
#
_cell.length_a   1.000
_cell.length_b   1.000
_cell.length_c   1.000
_cell.angle_alpha   90.00
_cell.angle_beta   90.00
_cell.angle_gamma   90.00
#
_symmetry.space_group_name_H-M   'P 1'
#
loop_
_entity.id
_entity.type
_entity.pdbx_description
1 polymer ?
#
loop_
_entity_poly.entity_id
_entity_poly.type
_entity_poly.pdbx_seq_one_letter_code
_entity_poly.pdbx_strand_id
1 'polypeptide(L)' 'MPARDFFHSVLRIGPVQIGSHRDRNGQTKHAAVCTSDGCGWSAEYSSQSAAQLAARTHRCKAR' A
#
# COMPACT_ATOMS: atom_id res chain seq x y z
N MET A 1 13.57 22.42 3.53
CA MET A 1 12.12 22.14 3.43
C MET A 1 11.92 20.66 3.70
N PRO A 2 11.10 20.23 4.69
CA PRO A 2 10.89 18.81 4.89
C PRO A 2 10.18 18.26 3.65
N ALA A 3 10.75 17.23 3.03
CA ALA A 3 10.05 16.44 2.04
C ALA A 3 8.84 15.87 2.77
N ARG A 4 7.66 16.48 2.56
CA ARG A 4 6.43 15.89 3.06
C ARG A 4 6.27 14.58 2.29
N ASP A 5 6.56 13.47 2.96
CA ASP A 5 6.08 12.13 2.64
C ASP A 5 4.55 12.11 2.74
N PHE A 6 3.90 12.94 1.92
CA PHE A 6 2.48 12.88 1.73
C PHE A 6 2.23 11.55 1.01
N PHE A 7 1.47 10.67 1.64
CA PHE A 7 0.79 9.60 0.94
C PHE A 7 -0.23 10.24 -0.01
N HIS A 8 0.21 10.60 -1.22
CA HIS A 8 -0.61 11.42 -2.14
C HIS A 8 -1.80 10.65 -2.72
N SER A 9 -1.71 9.32 -2.74
CA SER A 9 -2.76 8.45 -3.27
C SER A 9 -2.90 7.24 -2.37
N VAL A 10 -3.91 7.30 -1.48
CA VAL A 10 -4.38 6.14 -0.71
C VAL A 10 -5.52 5.51 -1.48
N LEU A 11 -5.24 4.40 -2.17
CA LEU A 11 -6.26 3.62 -2.86
C LEU A 11 -6.72 2.49 -1.93
N ARG A 12 -8.03 2.32 -1.73
CA ARG A 12 -8.57 1.21 -0.93
C ARG A 12 -9.21 0.16 -1.83
N ILE A 13 -8.81 -1.09 -1.69
CA ILE A 13 -9.39 -2.26 -2.38
C ILE A 13 -9.81 -3.26 -1.30
N GLY A 14 -11.11 -3.33 -1.01
CA GLY A 14 -11.63 -4.14 0.10
C GLY A 14 -11.03 -3.69 1.45
N PRO A 15 -10.54 -4.63 2.30
CA PRO A 15 -9.86 -4.28 3.55
C PRO A 15 -8.42 -3.78 3.34
N VAL A 16 -7.90 -3.79 2.11
CA VAL A 16 -6.52 -3.40 1.80
C VAL A 16 -6.43 -1.92 1.45
N GLN A 17 -5.55 -1.20 2.11
CA GLN A 17 -5.17 0.18 1.78
C GLN A 17 -3.82 0.20 1.07
N ILE A 18 -3.71 0.98 0.01
CA ILE A 18 -2.50 1.12 -0.79
C ILE A 18 -2.05 2.57 -0.68
N GLY A 19 -0.98 2.84 0.05
CA GLY A 19 -0.35 4.14 0.15
C GLY A 19 0.80 4.28 -0.85
N SER A 20 0.96 5.45 -1.44
CA SER A 20 2.11 5.76 -2.30
C SER A 20 3.00 6.79 -1.63
N HIS A 21 4.26 6.47 -1.35
CA HIS A 21 5.23 7.40 -0.76
C HIS A 21 6.40 7.63 -1.71
N ARG A 22 7.12 8.74 -1.55
CA ARG A 22 8.26 9.08 -2.40
C ARG A 22 9.52 9.07 -1.55
N ASP A 23 10.40 8.11 -1.81
CA ASP A 23 11.65 7.96 -1.07
C ASP A 23 12.56 9.20 -1.26
N ARG A 24 13.57 9.36 -0.40
CA ARG A 24 14.57 10.46 -0.49
C ARG A 24 15.29 10.50 -1.83
N ASN A 25 15.35 9.37 -2.55
CA ASN A 25 15.89 9.28 -3.90
C ASN A 25 14.90 9.70 -5.01
N GLY A 26 13.71 10.20 -4.66
CA GLY A 26 12.68 10.61 -5.61
C GLY A 26 11.86 9.45 -6.21
N GLN A 27 12.12 8.21 -5.78
CA GLN A 27 11.40 7.04 -6.28
C GLN A 27 10.03 6.92 -5.62
N THR A 28 8.98 6.72 -6.43
CA THR A 28 7.64 6.44 -5.90
C THR A 28 7.55 4.96 -5.56
N LYS A 29 7.19 4.66 -4.32
CA LYS A 29 6.92 3.32 -3.82
C LYS A 29 5.48 3.22 -3.38
N HIS A 30 4.91 2.02 -3.49
CA HIS A 30 3.53 1.73 -3.20
C HIS A 30 3.47 0.63 -2.13
N ALA A 31 2.97 0.96 -0.94
CA ALA A 31 2.77 0.04 0.16
C ALA A 31 1.30 -0.38 0.21
N ALA A 32 1.01 -1.67 0.07
CA ALA A 32 -0.30 -2.27 0.27
C ALA A 32 -0.37 -2.90 1.67
N VAL A 33 -1.37 -2.55 2.46
CA VAL A 33 -1.55 -3.01 3.84
C VAL A 33 -2.99 -3.46 4.04
N CYS A 34 -3.19 -4.68 4.50
CA CYS A 34 -4.49 -5.17 4.91
C CYS A 34 -4.82 -4.59 6.29
N THR A 35 -5.86 -3.75 6.35
CA THR A 35 -6.33 -3.10 7.58
C THR A 35 -7.39 -3.93 8.33
N SER A 36 -7.54 -5.20 7.96
CA SER A 36 -8.39 -6.14 8.69
C SER A 36 -7.72 -6.55 9.99
N ASP A 37 -8.45 -6.45 11.11
CA ASP A 37 -8.00 -6.90 12.42
C ASP A 37 -7.51 -8.36 12.37
N GLY A 38 -6.27 -8.60 12.81
CA GLY A 38 -5.67 -9.94 12.87
C GLY A 38 -5.07 -10.49 11.57
N CYS A 39 -5.09 -9.76 10.44
CA CYS A 39 -4.44 -10.24 9.21
C CYS A 39 -2.93 -9.93 9.18
N GLY A 40 -2.51 -8.72 9.56
CA GLY A 40 -1.11 -8.30 9.60
C GLY A 40 -0.39 -8.29 8.24
N TRP A 41 -1.10 -8.39 7.12
CA TRP A 41 -0.49 -8.44 5.80
C TRP A 41 -0.09 -7.05 5.33
N SER A 42 1.18 -6.89 4.96
CA SER A 42 1.72 -5.67 4.34
C SER A 42 2.78 -6.03 3.31
N ALA A 43 2.77 -5.36 2.17
CA ALA A 43 3.75 -5.54 1.11
C ALA A 43 4.08 -4.23 0.40
N GLU A 44 5.35 -4.01 0.08
CA GLU A 44 5.83 -2.84 -0.64
C GLU A 44 6.20 -3.20 -2.08
N TYR A 45 5.85 -2.31 -3.01
CA TYR A 45 6.04 -2.47 -4.44
C TYR A 45 6.62 -1.19 -5.05
N SER A 46 7.41 -1.33 -6.11
CA SER A 46 7.90 -0.19 -6.90
C SER A 46 6.86 0.36 -7.89
N SER A 47 5.77 -0.38 -8.14
CA SER A 47 4.75 -0.03 -9.14
C SER A 47 3.34 -0.10 -8.55
N GLN A 48 2.50 0.90 -8.87
CA GLN A 48 1.12 0.98 -8.39
C GLN A 48 0.29 -0.24 -8.81
N SER A 49 0.44 -0.66 -10.06
CA SER A 49 -0.28 -1.80 -10.63
C SER A 49 0.06 -3.12 -9.94
N ALA A 50 1.31 -3.31 -9.48
CA ALA A 50 1.70 -4.48 -8.69
C ALA A 50 1.04 -4.47 -7.30
N ALA A 51 1.02 -3.32 -6.63
CA ALA A 51 0.34 -3.15 -5.35
C ALA A 51 -1.18 -3.38 -5.48
N GLN A 52 -1.81 -2.87 -6.54
CA GLN A 52 -3.21 -3.09 -6.82
C GLN A 52 -3.52 -4.56 -7.13
N LEU A 53 -2.69 -5.23 -7.91
CA LEU A 53 -2.85 -6.64 -8.20
C LEU A 53 -2.79 -7.47 -6.91
N ALA A 54 -1.79 -7.23 -6.07
CA ALA A 54 -1.66 -7.89 -4.78
C ALA A 54 -2.86 -7.63 -3.86
N ALA A 55 -3.35 -6.40 -3.81
CA ALA A 55 -4.54 -6.07 -3.03
C ALA A 55 -5.81 -6.78 -3.54
N ARG A 56 -5.97 -6.93 -4.87
CA ARG A 56 -7.12 -7.64 -5.47
C ARG A 56 -7.04 -9.15 -5.28
N THR A 57 -5.83 -9.73 -5.26
CA THR A 57 -5.63 -11.17 -5.05
C THR A 57 -5.52 -11.54 -3.57
N HIS A 58 -5.35 -10.56 -2.68
CA HIS A 58 -5.30 -10.77 -1.25
C HIS A 58 -6.66 -11.29 -0.73
N ARG A 59 -6.69 -12.56 -0.34
CA ARG A 59 -7.80 -13.15 0.41
C ARG A 59 -7.53 -12.99 1.89
N CYS A 60 -8.13 -11.97 2.49
CA CYS A 60 -8.07 -11.79 3.93
C CYS A 60 -8.74 -12.99 4.60
N LYS A 61 -7.96 -13.75 5.37
CA LYS A 61 -8.44 -14.92 6.12
C LYS A 61 -8.70 -14.60 7.60
N ALA A 62 -8.59 -13.31 7.97
CA ALA A 62 -8.98 -12.85 9.30
C ALA A 62 -10.47 -13.18 9.51
N ARG A 63 -10.74 -13.89 10.59
CA ARG A 63 -12.00 -14.53 10.92
C ARG A 63 -12.62 -13.84 12.12
#